data_AF-A0A225VAG0-F1
#
_entry.id   AF-A0A225VAG0-F1
#
_cell.length_a   1.000
_cell.length_b   1.000
_cell.length_c   1.000
_cell.angle_alpha   90.00
_cell.angle_beta   90.00
_cell.angle_gamma   90.00
#
_symmetry.space_group_name_H-M   'P 1'
#
loop_
_entity.id
_entity.type
_entity.pdbx_description
1 polymer ?
#
loop_
_entity_poly.entity_id
_entity_poly.type
_entity_poly.pdbx_seq_one_letter_code
_entity_poly.pdbx_strand_id
1 'polypeptide(L)'
;GVTTFIWYWLVVALNALLFVYIGQLLVYALPTVAVATTAGALLSSIFMLFSGFNPPASNIPIGYKWIYYISPPTYTIAILVALVFADSDGFGSQTITNAPPTVGNITLKQYVENAFNMKHDDIPRNVLILCVLIVAFRLLALLSLRYISHLKR
;
A
#
# COMPACT_ATOMS: atom_id res chain seq x y z
N GLY A 1 -12.24 -19.21 -2.63
CA GLY A 1 -11.91 -20.15 -1.53
C GLY A 1 -10.42 -20.18 -1.21
N VAL A 2 -9.62 -21.06 -1.83
CA VAL A 2 -8.18 -21.22 -1.54
C VAL A 2 -7.29 -20.23 -2.31
N THR A 3 -7.58 -19.99 -3.60
CA THR A 3 -6.81 -19.07 -4.45
C THR A 3 -6.81 -17.64 -3.90
N THR A 4 -7.98 -17.15 -3.46
CA THR A 4 -8.14 -15.84 -2.81
C THR A 4 -7.30 -15.73 -1.52
N PHE A 5 -7.26 -16.80 -0.72
CA PHE A 5 -6.47 -16.86 0.51
C PHE A 5 -4.96 -16.78 0.22
N ILE A 6 -4.47 -17.52 -0.78
CA ILE A 6 -3.05 -17.49 -1.17
C ILE A 6 -2.66 -16.09 -1.64
N TRP A 7 -3.48 -15.45 -2.48
CA TRP A 7 -3.22 -14.08 -2.94
C TRP A 7 -3.25 -13.07 -1.79
N TYR A 8 -4.23 -13.18 -0.90
CA TYR A 8 -4.31 -12.34 0.29
C TYR A 8 -3.04 -12.46 1.14
N TRP A 9 -2.64 -13.70 1.48
CA TRP A 9 -1.45 -13.97 2.28
C TRP A 9 -0.18 -13.44 1.60
N LEU A 10 -0.03 -13.69 0.30
CA LEU A 10 1.14 -13.24 -0.47
C LEU A 10 1.26 -11.72 -0.45
N VAL A 11 0.17 -11.00 -0.68
CA VAL A 11 0.16 -9.52 -0.72
C VAL A 11 0.47 -8.93 0.64
N VAL A 12 -0.10 -9.50 1.72
CA VAL A 12 0.22 -9.09 3.09
C VAL A 12 1.68 -9.37 3.43
N ALA A 13 2.22 -10.52 3.03
CA ALA A 13 3.62 -10.88 3.23
C ALA A 13 4.58 -9.94 2.48
N LEU A 14 4.29 -9.61 1.22
CA LEU A 14 5.06 -8.65 0.43
C LEU A 14 5.04 -7.25 1.06
N ASN A 15 3.87 -6.81 1.54
CA ASN A 15 3.74 -5.53 2.23
C ASN A 15 4.58 -5.51 3.52
N ALA A 16 4.50 -6.56 4.34
CA ALA A 16 5.32 -6.68 5.55
C ALA A 16 6.82 -6.66 5.24
N LEU A 17 7.26 -7.38 4.20
CA LEU A 17 8.65 -7.39 3.75
C LEU A 17 9.14 -6.00 3.34
N LEU A 18 8.29 -5.24 2.64
CA LEU A 18 8.61 -3.87 2.22
C LEU A 18 8.82 -2.94 3.42
N PHE A 19 7.96 -3.02 4.45
CA PHE A 19 8.15 -2.27 5.70
C PHE A 19 9.44 -2.67 6.43
N VAL A 20 9.82 -3.95 6.42
CA VAL A 20 11.10 -4.40 6.99
C VAL A 20 12.29 -3.78 6.24
N TYR A 21 12.26 -3.73 4.91
CA TYR A 21 13.36 -3.14 4.12
C TYR A 21 13.45 -1.62 4.28
N ILE A 22 12.32 -0.93 4.42
CA ILE A 22 12.31 0.50 4.78
C ILE A 22 12.94 0.69 6.17
N GLY A 23 12.60 -0.15 7.15
CA GLY A 23 13.21 -0.11 8.48
C GLY A 23 14.72 -0.36 8.44
N GLN A 24 15.17 -1.34 7.68
CA GLN A 24 16.60 -1.62 7.47
C GLN A 24 17.33 -0.42 6.84
N LEU A 25 16.74 0.19 5.81
CA LEU A 25 17.29 1.40 5.19
C LEU A 25 17.47 2.51 6.23
N LEU A 26 16.46 2.78 7.04
CA LEU A 26 16.52 3.83 8.06
C LEU A 26 17.59 3.56 9.11
N VAL A 27 17.71 2.31 9.57
CA VAL A 27 18.77 1.92 10.53
C VAL A 27 20.17 2.08 9.93
N TYR A 28 20.34 1.82 8.63
CA TYR A 28 21.63 1.99 7.96
C TYR A 28 21.95 3.45 7.63
N ALA A 29 20.93 4.28 7.40
CA ALA A 29 21.10 5.66 6.98
C ALA A 29 21.23 6.64 8.17
N LEU A 30 20.70 6.29 9.33
CA LEU A 30 20.62 7.18 10.50
C LEU A 30 21.68 6.83 11.55
N PRO A 31 22.14 7.82 12.34
CA PRO A 31 23.28 7.64 13.25
C PRO A 31 22.95 6.78 14.49
N THR A 32 21.67 6.67 14.88
CA THR A 32 21.26 5.89 16.05
C THR A 32 19.95 5.16 15.80
N VAL A 33 19.77 4.04 16.50
CA VAL A 33 18.55 3.22 16.43
C VAL A 33 17.33 4.02 16.91
N ALA A 34 17.48 4.88 17.93
CA ALA A 34 16.38 5.70 18.44
C ALA A 34 15.87 6.69 17.37
N VAL A 35 16.77 7.33 16.61
CA VAL A 35 16.35 8.24 15.53
C VAL A 35 15.71 7.44 14.39
N ALA A 36 16.25 6.25 14.07
CA ALA A 36 15.69 5.37 13.05
C ALA A 36 14.27 4.88 13.38
N THR A 37 14.01 4.50 14.63
CA THR A 37 12.67 4.07 15.06
C THR A 37 11.67 5.22 15.07
N THR A 38 12.05 6.41 15.54
CA THR A 38 11.20 7.60 15.46
C THR A 38 10.89 7.97 14.00
N ALA A 39 11.89 8.01 13.13
CA ALA A 39 11.70 8.29 11.70
C ALA A 39 10.83 7.22 11.02
N GLY A 40 11.02 5.94 11.37
CA GLY A 40 10.22 4.83 10.85
C GLY A 40 8.75 4.91 11.26
N ALA A 41 8.47 5.28 12.51
CA ALA A 41 7.11 5.50 12.99
C ALA A 41 6.44 6.66 12.24
N LEU A 42 7.12 7.80 12.10
CA LEU A 42 6.62 8.96 11.35
C LEU A 42 6.33 8.61 9.88
N LEU A 43 7.27 7.93 9.22
CA LEU A 43 7.13 7.51 7.83
C LEU A 43 5.95 6.54 7.66
N SER A 44 5.76 5.62 8.60
CA SER A 44 4.63 4.69 8.58
C SER A 44 3.30 5.42 8.73
N SER A 45 3.22 6.41 9.63
CA SER A 45 2.03 7.26 9.77
C SER A 45 1.73 8.05 8.50
N ILE A 46 2.75 8.60 7.83
CA ILE A 46 2.60 9.29 6.55
C ILE A 46 2.07 8.33 5.47
N PHE A 47 2.67 7.15 5.32
CA PHE A 47 2.21 6.16 4.35
C PHE A 47 0.79 5.69 4.62
N MET A 48 0.39 5.54 5.90
CA MET A 48 -0.97 5.20 6.27
C MET A 48 -1.96 6.32 5.93
N LEU A 49 -1.60 7.59 6.18
CA LEU A 49 -2.44 8.75 5.86
C LEU A 49 -2.66 8.90 4.35
N PHE A 50 -1.62 8.65 3.55
CA PHE A 50 -1.68 8.72 2.08
C PHE A 50 -1.91 7.37 1.41
N SER A 51 -2.40 6.36 2.14
CA SER A 51 -2.72 5.04 1.59
C SER A 51 -3.96 5.04 0.69
N GLY A 52 -4.67 6.17 0.62
CA GLY A 52 -5.86 6.35 -0.21
C GLY A 52 -7.15 5.83 0.41
N PHE A 53 -7.14 5.33 1.64
CA PHE A 53 -8.35 4.96 2.39
C PHE A 53 -9.07 6.21 2.96
N ASN A 54 -8.32 7.12 3.57
CA ASN A 54 -8.83 8.39 4.09
C ASN A 54 -7.72 9.47 4.05
N PRO A 55 -7.75 10.44 3.11
CA PRO A 55 -8.79 10.70 2.10
C PRO A 55 -8.76 9.69 0.93
N PRO A 56 -9.88 9.53 0.19
CA PRO A 56 -9.93 8.72 -1.03
C PRO A 56 -8.86 9.17 -2.03
N ALA A 57 -8.29 8.24 -2.80
CA ALA A 57 -7.23 8.53 -3.77
C ALA A 57 -7.59 9.66 -4.78
N SER A 58 -8.89 9.85 -5.07
CA SER A 58 -9.42 10.92 -5.92
C SER A 58 -9.30 12.32 -5.32
N ASN A 59 -9.29 12.44 -3.98
CA ASN A 59 -9.26 13.70 -3.26
C ASN A 59 -7.84 14.11 -2.82
N ILE A 60 -6.81 13.32 -3.16
CA ILE A 60 -5.41 13.66 -2.85
C ILE A 60 -4.94 14.78 -3.80
N PRO A 61 -4.50 15.94 -3.28
CA PRO A 61 -4.00 17.02 -4.11
C PRO A 61 -2.84 16.57 -5.00
N ILE A 62 -2.76 17.09 -6.23
CA ILE A 62 -1.77 16.69 -7.24
C ILE A 62 -0.34 16.78 -6.70
N GLY A 63 -0.02 17.79 -5.89
CA GLY A 63 1.30 18.00 -5.29
C GLY A 63 1.74 16.91 -4.29
N TYR A 64 0.80 16.19 -3.67
CA TYR A 64 1.09 15.10 -2.71
C TYR A 64 0.85 13.71 -3.31
N LYS A 65 0.38 13.64 -4.56
CA LYS A 65 0.01 12.38 -5.21
C LYS A 65 1.19 11.43 -5.44
N TRP A 66 2.42 11.95 -5.47
CA TRP A 66 3.63 11.12 -5.51
C TRP A 66 3.82 10.28 -4.24
N ILE A 67 3.37 10.78 -3.07
CA ILE A 67 3.43 10.03 -1.80
C ILE A 67 2.47 8.84 -1.87
N TYR A 68 1.29 9.04 -2.47
CA TYR A 68 0.34 7.95 -2.71
C TYR A 68 0.95 6.85 -3.59
N TYR A 69 1.71 7.22 -4.64
CA TYR A 69 2.35 6.24 -5.52
C TYR A 69 3.54 5.51 -4.90
N ILE A 70 4.28 6.12 -3.97
CA ILE A 70 5.40 5.43 -3.29
C ILE A 70 4.93 4.63 -2.08
N SER A 71 3.75 4.94 -1.54
CA SER A 71 3.20 4.33 -0.33
C SER A 71 2.84 2.85 -0.58
N PRO A 72 3.53 1.90 0.08
CA PRO A 72 3.21 0.47 0.00
C PRO A 72 1.75 0.11 0.30
N PRO A 73 1.12 0.64 1.39
CA PRO A 73 -0.23 0.22 1.77
C PRO A 73 -1.29 0.59 0.73
N THR A 74 -1.05 1.58 -0.14
CA THR A 74 -1.94 1.92 -1.26
C THR A 74 -2.29 0.70 -2.12
N TYR A 75 -1.26 -0.01 -2.59
CA TYR A 75 -1.43 -1.15 -3.49
C TYR A 75 -1.96 -2.37 -2.76
N THR A 76 -1.51 -2.57 -1.52
CA THR A 76 -1.96 -3.65 -0.65
C THR A 76 -3.47 -3.53 -0.39
N ILE A 77 -3.95 -2.37 0.07
CA ILE A 77 -5.37 -2.13 0.33
C ILE A 77 -6.17 -2.34 -0.96
N ALA A 78 -5.67 -1.87 -2.10
CA ALA A 78 -6.34 -2.08 -3.39
C ALA A 78 -6.57 -3.55 -3.73
N ILE A 79 -5.53 -4.36 -3.60
CA ILE A 79 -5.61 -5.78 -3.90
C ILE A 79 -6.49 -6.50 -2.87
N LEU A 80 -6.40 -6.18 -1.58
CA LEU A 80 -7.24 -6.83 -0.56
C LEU A 80 -8.71 -6.50 -0.76
N VAL A 81 -9.05 -5.25 -1.06
CA VAL A 81 -10.43 -4.84 -1.36
C VAL A 81 -10.93 -5.57 -2.61
N ALA A 82 -10.12 -5.63 -3.68
CA ALA A 82 -10.48 -6.37 -4.89
C ALA A 82 -10.68 -7.87 -4.62
N LEU A 83 -9.80 -8.51 -3.85
CA LEU A 83 -9.88 -9.94 -3.54
C LEU A 83 -11.09 -10.30 -2.67
N VAL A 84 -11.47 -9.42 -1.73
CA VAL A 84 -12.58 -9.67 -0.79
C VAL A 84 -13.94 -9.28 -1.38
N PHE A 85 -14.01 -8.16 -2.11
CA PHE A 85 -15.28 -7.57 -2.54
C PHE A 85 -15.62 -7.74 -4.02
N ALA A 86 -14.70 -8.19 -4.86
CA ALA A 86 -14.98 -8.40 -6.29
C ALA A 86 -15.17 -9.87 -6.67
N ASP A 87 -15.16 -10.80 -5.71
CA ASP A 87 -15.51 -12.20 -5.95
C ASP A 87 -17.01 -12.29 -6.33
N SER A 88 -17.30 -12.84 -7.51
CA SER A 88 -18.62 -12.82 -8.15
C SER A 88 -19.67 -13.67 -7.41
N ASP A 89 -19.22 -14.60 -6.57
CA ASP A 89 -20.07 -15.51 -5.79
C ASP A 89 -20.29 -15.03 -4.32
N GLY A 90 -19.84 -13.81 -3.97
CA GLY A 90 -19.83 -13.30 -2.59
C GLY A 90 -20.52 -11.95 -2.35
N PHE A 91 -20.16 -11.28 -1.25
CA PHE A 91 -20.71 -10.00 -0.76
C PHE A 91 -20.65 -8.84 -1.79
N GLY A 92 -19.87 -8.96 -2.86
CA GLY A 92 -19.71 -7.93 -3.91
C GLY A 92 -20.97 -7.62 -4.73
N SER A 93 -21.90 -8.57 -4.79
CA SER A 93 -23.18 -8.44 -5.50
C SER A 93 -24.28 -7.77 -4.67
N GLN A 94 -24.01 -7.41 -3.42
CA GLN A 94 -24.98 -6.72 -2.56
C GLN A 94 -24.92 -5.20 -2.79
N THR A 95 -26.06 -4.59 -3.13
CA THR A 95 -26.22 -3.13 -3.23
C THR A 95 -26.08 -2.50 -1.85
N ILE A 96 -25.34 -1.39 -1.75
CA ILE A 96 -25.14 -0.70 -0.48
C ILE A 96 -26.46 -0.04 -0.05
N THR A 97 -27.12 -0.59 0.96
CA THR A 97 -28.32 0.02 1.56
C THR A 97 -27.89 1.23 2.40
N ASN A 98 -28.35 2.43 2.04
CA ASN A 98 -28.00 3.76 2.58
C ASN A 98 -26.76 4.47 1.96
N ALA A 99 -26.61 4.42 0.63
CA ALA A 99 -25.69 5.34 -0.05
C ALA A 99 -26.17 6.81 0.08
N PRO A 100 -25.27 7.78 0.29
CA PRO A 100 -25.62 9.21 0.28
C PRO A 100 -26.31 9.60 -1.04
N PRO A 101 -27.32 10.50 -1.03
CA PRO A 101 -28.17 10.80 -2.20
C PRO A 101 -27.44 11.40 -3.42
N THR A 102 -26.15 11.71 -3.30
CA THR A 102 -25.27 12.14 -4.40
C THR A 102 -24.71 10.97 -5.22
N VAL A 103 -24.84 9.74 -4.74
CA VAL A 103 -24.34 8.53 -5.39
C VAL A 103 -25.51 7.55 -5.40
N GLY A 104 -26.16 7.38 -6.56
CA GLY A 104 -27.35 6.53 -6.71
C GLY A 104 -27.09 5.04 -6.35
N ASN A 105 -28.02 4.16 -6.73
CA ASN A 105 -27.97 2.72 -6.42
C ASN A 105 -26.75 2.04 -7.07
N ILE A 106 -25.56 2.14 -6.46
CA ILE A 106 -24.31 1.57 -6.95
C ILE A 106 -23.94 0.32 -6.17
N THR A 107 -23.37 -0.66 -6.86
CA THR A 107 -22.82 -1.86 -6.22
C THR A 107 -21.52 -1.52 -5.51
N LEU A 108 -21.17 -2.28 -4.46
CA LEU A 108 -19.91 -2.11 -3.72
C LEU A 108 -18.70 -2.15 -4.66
N LYS A 109 -18.78 -2.96 -5.72
CA LYS A 109 -17.84 -2.99 -6.84
C LYS A 109 -17.67 -1.63 -7.53
N GLN A 110 -18.76 -0.97 -7.88
CA GLN A 110 -18.72 0.36 -8.52
C GLN A 110 -18.23 1.46 -7.57
N TYR A 111 -18.51 1.36 -6.27
CA TYR A 111 -17.95 2.29 -5.28
C TYR A 111 -16.42 2.15 -5.19
N VAL A 112 -15.92 0.92 -5.14
CA VAL A 112 -14.49 0.63 -5.12
C VAL A 112 -13.80 1.06 -6.42
N GLU A 113 -14.42 0.79 -7.57
CA GLU A 113 -13.88 1.18 -8.88
C GLU A 113 -13.87 2.72 -9.06
N ASN A 114 -14.93 3.44 -8.66
CA ASN A 114 -15.02 4.89 -8.87
C ASN A 114 -14.34 5.73 -7.79
N ALA A 115 -14.44 5.35 -6.51
CA ALA A 115 -13.86 6.12 -5.41
C ALA A 115 -12.36 5.86 -5.24
N PHE A 116 -11.91 4.65 -5.57
CA PHE A 116 -10.51 4.24 -5.35
C PHE A 116 -9.73 3.94 -6.64
N ASN A 117 -10.38 3.87 -7.81
CA ASN A 117 -9.74 3.54 -9.10
C ASN A 117 -9.05 2.15 -9.08
N MET A 118 -9.68 1.19 -8.39
CA MET A 118 -9.12 -0.14 -8.12
C MET A 118 -9.87 -1.19 -8.93
N LYS A 119 -9.41 -1.45 -10.17
CA LYS A 119 -9.95 -2.51 -11.02
C LYS A 119 -9.36 -3.88 -10.68
N HIS A 120 -10.15 -4.93 -10.86
CA HIS A 120 -9.70 -6.32 -10.67
C HIS A 120 -8.57 -6.70 -11.66
N ASP A 121 -8.58 -6.13 -12.87
CA ASP A 121 -7.52 -6.30 -13.87
C ASP A 121 -6.17 -5.64 -13.48
N ASP A 122 -6.17 -4.75 -12.48
CA ASP A 122 -4.95 -4.09 -12.00
C ASP A 122 -4.24 -4.88 -10.88
N ILE A 123 -4.79 -5.99 -10.38
CA ILE A 123 -4.13 -6.84 -9.38
C ILE A 123 -2.68 -7.22 -9.78
N PRO A 124 -2.43 -7.78 -10.99
CA PRO A 124 -1.06 -8.13 -11.39
C PRO A 124 -0.15 -6.90 -11.50
N ARG A 125 -0.69 -5.76 -11.93
CA ARG A 125 0.06 -4.50 -12.01
C ARG A 125 0.44 -3.97 -10.63
N ASN A 126 -0.48 -4.01 -9.66
CA ASN A 126 -0.23 -3.57 -8.29
C ASN A 126 0.78 -4.47 -7.58
N VAL A 127 0.70 -5.78 -7.80
CA VAL A 127 1.71 -6.75 -7.31
C VAL A 127 3.08 -6.47 -7.94
N LEU A 128 3.13 -6.19 -9.24
CA LEU A 128 4.37 -5.83 -9.92
C LEU A 128 4.99 -4.55 -9.33
N ILE A 129 4.18 -3.52 -9.07
CA ILE A 129 4.64 -2.28 -8.45
C ILE A 129 5.19 -2.55 -7.04
N LEU A 130 4.52 -3.36 -6.23
CA LEU A 130 5.02 -3.77 -4.92
C LEU A 130 6.37 -4.48 -5.03
N CYS A 131 6.53 -5.42 -5.97
CA CYS A 131 7.81 -6.09 -6.22
C CYS A 131 8.92 -5.10 -6.63
N VAL A 132 8.61 -4.15 -7.52
CA VAL A 132 9.57 -3.10 -7.93
C VAL A 132 9.99 -2.24 -6.74
N LEU A 133 9.04 -1.82 -5.89
CA LEU A 133 9.34 -1.07 -4.67
C LEU A 133 10.23 -1.88 -3.71
N ILE A 134 9.93 -3.17 -3.50
CA ILE A 134 10.75 -4.06 -2.67
C ILE A 134 12.20 -4.11 -3.16
N VAL A 135 12.40 -4.31 -4.47
CA VAL A 135 13.74 -4.34 -5.07
C VAL A 135 14.43 -2.97 -4.91
N ALA A 136 13.72 -1.88 -5.19
CA ALA A 136 14.26 -0.52 -5.07
C ALA A 136 14.71 -0.20 -3.64
N PHE A 137 13.85 -0.43 -2.63
CA PHE A 137 14.20 -0.19 -1.23
C PHE A 137 15.31 -1.11 -0.74
N ARG A 138 15.35 -2.37 -1.23
CA ARG A 138 16.45 -3.27 -0.92
C ARG A 138 17.79 -2.77 -1.46
N LEU A 139 17.81 -2.29 -2.70
CA LEU A 139 19.02 -1.71 -3.30
C LEU A 139 19.44 -0.44 -2.56
N LEU A 140 18.50 0.43 -2.20
CA LEU A 140 18.80 1.62 -1.41
C LEU A 140 19.36 1.28 -0.02
N ALA A 141 18.83 0.26 0.66
CA ALA A 141 19.38 -0.21 1.93
C ALA A 141 20.82 -0.74 1.76
N LEU A 142 21.09 -1.52 0.71
CA LEU A 142 22.44 -2.01 0.40
C LEU A 142 23.42 -0.87 0.04
N LEU A 143 22.95 0.13 -0.69
CA LEU A 143 23.73 1.33 -1.01
C LEU A 143 24.01 2.13 0.26
N SER A 144 23.02 2.32 1.14
CA SER A 144 23.21 2.96 2.44
C SER A 144 24.28 2.23 3.24
N LEU A 145 24.22 0.90 3.33
CA LEU A 145 25.23 0.11 4.03
C LEU A 145 26.64 0.29 3.43
N ARG A 146 26.73 0.39 2.10
CA ARG A 146 28.00 0.53 1.38
C ARG A 146 28.63 1.91 1.53
N TYR A 147 27.83 2.98 1.45
CA TYR A 147 28.32 4.36 1.39
C TYR A 147 28.26 5.08 2.75
N ILE A 148 27.32 4.72 3.61
CA ILE A 148 27.12 5.30 4.94
C ILE A 148 27.69 4.31 5.97
N SER A 149 29.01 4.25 6.09
CA SER A 149 29.66 3.43 7.12
C SER A 149 29.72 4.19 8.45
N HIS A 150 28.62 4.21 9.21
CA HIS A 150 28.64 4.65 10.62
C HIS A 150 29.39 3.65 11.53
N LEU A 151 29.73 2.47 11.02
CA LEU A 151 30.46 1.40 11.72
C LEU A 151 31.98 1.64 11.87
N LYS A 152 32.53 2.72 11.29
CA LYS A 152 33.97 3.02 11.36
C LYS A 152 34.33 4.09 12.40
N ARG A 153 33.44 4.34 13.36
CA ARG A 153 33.66 5.28 14.47
C ARG A 153 33.75 4.56 15.81
#